data_AF-A0A8S4AUC7-F1
#
_entry.id   AF-A0A8S4AUC7-F1
#
_cell.length_a   1.000
_cell.length_b   1.000
_cell.length_c   1.000
_cell.angle_alpha   90.00
_cell.angle_beta   90.00
_cell.angle_gamma   90.00
#
_symmetry.space_group_name_H-M   'P 1'
#
loop_
_entity.id
_entity.type
_entity.pdbx_description
1 polymer ?
#
loop_
_entity_poly.entity_id
_entity_poly.type
_entity_poly.pdbx_seq_one_letter_code
_entity_poly.pdbx_strand_id
1 'polypeptide(L)'
;MDKESIGTQYEPVAEIGEGAYGKVYKARDLKNGGRFVALKRVRVQTGEEGMPLSTIREVAVLRQLETYEHPNVVRLFDVCTVSRTDRETKLTLVFEHVDQDLTTYLEKAPDPGVPPETIKDMMYQLLQGLDFLHSHRVVHRDLKPQNILVTSGGQIKLADFGLARIYSFQMALTSVVSYIVRASEHSRAQKHCSQLWLQLAKTT
;
A
#
# COMPACT_ATOMS: atom_id res chain seq x y z
N MET A 1 -18.79 15.16 13.44
CA MET A 1 -17.92 14.11 14.03
C MET A 1 -16.51 14.56 13.77
N ASP A 2 -16.03 15.32 14.75
CA ASP A 2 -15.00 16.33 14.61
C ASP A 2 -13.67 15.81 15.18
N LYS A 3 -12.59 16.52 14.88
CA LYS A 3 -11.16 16.22 15.11
C LYS A 3 -10.75 15.46 16.41
N GLU A 4 -11.59 15.39 17.45
CA GLU A 4 -11.36 14.67 18.70
C GLU A 4 -11.42 13.13 18.60
N SER A 5 -12.13 12.56 17.62
CA SER A 5 -12.38 11.09 17.61
C SER A 5 -11.18 10.24 17.20
N ILE A 6 -10.22 10.79 16.45
CA ILE A 6 -8.98 10.07 16.10
C ILE A 6 -7.95 10.15 17.23
N GLY A 7 -7.78 11.32 17.86
CA GLY A 7 -6.80 11.50 18.93
C GLY A 7 -7.10 10.65 20.17
N THR A 8 -8.35 10.25 20.37
CA THR A 8 -8.78 9.38 21.47
C THR A 8 -8.61 7.88 21.19
N GLN A 9 -8.42 7.48 19.93
CA GLN A 9 -8.30 6.07 19.55
C GLN A 9 -6.94 5.71 18.96
N TYR A 10 -6.31 6.60 18.19
CA TYR A 10 -5.04 6.36 17.54
C TYR A 10 -4.02 7.42 17.99
N GLU A 11 -2.98 6.96 18.66
CA GLU A 11 -1.88 7.81 19.15
C GLU A 11 -0.74 7.80 18.12
N PRO A 12 -0.47 8.89 17.38
CA PRO A 12 0.62 8.93 16.40
C PRO A 12 1.99 8.80 17.09
N VAL A 13 2.85 7.95 16.54
CA VAL A 13 4.18 7.66 17.06
C VAL A 13 5.27 8.27 16.18
N ALA A 14 5.18 8.06 14.87
CA ALA A 14 6.18 8.52 13.92
C ALA A 14 5.57 8.73 12.52
N GLU A 15 6.13 9.65 11.75
CA GLU A 15 5.90 9.72 10.32
C GLU A 15 6.75 8.64 9.64
N ILE A 16 6.12 7.75 8.87
CA ILE A 16 6.79 6.59 8.24
C ILE A 16 6.85 6.67 6.73
N GLY A 17 6.24 7.69 6.13
CA GLY A 17 6.34 7.92 4.70
C GLY A 17 5.52 9.12 4.25
N GLU A 18 5.88 9.61 3.07
CA GLU A 18 5.12 10.61 2.34
C GLU A 18 4.78 10.00 0.97
N GLY A 19 3.50 9.65 0.80
CA GLY A 19 2.99 9.20 -0.49
C GLY A 19 2.54 10.39 -1.33
N ALA A 20 2.16 10.14 -2.58
CA ALA A 20 1.68 11.17 -3.50
C ALA A 20 0.43 11.95 -3.01
N TYR A 21 -0.20 11.54 -1.90
CA TYR A 21 -1.47 12.10 -1.39
C TYR A 21 -1.39 12.60 0.05
N GLY A 22 -0.22 12.48 0.65
CA GLY A 22 0.04 12.96 1.99
C GLY A 22 0.84 11.99 2.84
N LYS A 23 0.93 12.38 4.10
CA LYS A 23 1.77 11.74 5.10
C LYS A 23 1.11 10.48 5.64
N VAL A 24 1.93 9.46 5.82
CA VAL A 24 1.61 8.20 6.48
C VAL A 24 2.28 8.21 7.84
N TYR A 25 1.49 7.96 8.89
CA TYR A 25 1.99 7.91 10.26
C TYR A 25 1.82 6.52 10.85
N LYS A 26 2.85 6.00 11.51
CA LYS A 26 2.70 4.91 12.45
C LYS A 26 1.99 5.45 13.69
N ALA A 27 0.96 4.74 14.15
CA ALA A 27 0.22 5.08 15.35
C ALA A 27 -0.08 3.83 16.19
N ARG A 28 -0.37 4.03 17.46
CA ARG A 28 -0.82 3.00 18.39
C ARG A 28 -2.34 3.03 18.49
N ASP A 29 -2.98 1.88 18.28
CA ASP A 29 -4.43 1.72 18.43
C ASP A 29 -4.77 1.43 19.90
N LEU A 30 -5.24 2.46 20.60
CA LEU A 30 -5.49 2.44 22.04
C LEU A 30 -6.69 1.55 22.43
N LYS A 31 -7.57 1.21 21.48
CA LYS A 31 -8.75 0.36 21.74
C LYS A 31 -8.51 -1.12 21.45
N ASN A 32 -7.51 -1.46 20.64
CA ASN A 32 -7.23 -2.83 20.21
C ASN A 32 -5.87 -3.32 20.72
N GLY A 33 -5.68 -3.31 22.04
CA GLY A 33 -4.50 -3.88 22.69
C GLY A 33 -3.19 -3.12 22.42
N GLY A 34 -3.26 -1.89 21.91
CA GLY A 34 -2.07 -1.09 21.63
C GLY A 34 -1.28 -1.56 20.42
N ARG A 35 -1.91 -2.28 19.47
CA ARG A 35 -1.28 -2.68 18.20
C ARG A 35 -0.87 -1.47 17.36
N PHE A 36 0.16 -1.62 16.55
CA PHE A 36 0.54 -0.58 15.60
C PHE A 36 -0.34 -0.59 14.35
N VAL A 37 -0.67 0.59 13.86
CA VAL A 37 -1.44 0.84 12.63
C VAL A 37 -0.77 1.92 11.78
N ALA A 38 -1.05 1.93 10.49
CA ALA A 38 -0.61 2.97 9.57
C ALA A 38 -1.78 3.92 9.24
N LEU A 39 -1.66 5.18 9.62
CA LEU A 39 -2.63 6.24 9.36
C LEU A 39 -2.26 6.98 8.07
N LYS A 40 -2.99 6.70 6.99
CA LYS A 40 -2.84 7.41 5.71
C LYS A 40 -3.84 8.56 5.64
N ARG A 41 -3.33 9.79 5.71
CA ARG A 41 -4.17 11.00 5.62
C ARG A 41 -4.38 11.38 4.16
N VAL A 42 -5.64 11.44 3.74
CA VAL A 42 -6.05 11.77 2.36
C VAL A 42 -6.89 13.03 2.37
N ARG A 43 -6.58 13.96 1.47
CA ARG A 43 -7.41 15.16 1.21
C ARG A 43 -8.21 14.93 -0.06
N VAL A 44 -9.52 15.09 0.05
CA VAL A 44 -10.46 14.92 -1.07
C VAL A 44 -11.10 16.27 -1.33
N GLN A 45 -10.97 16.79 -2.54
CA GLN A 45 -11.69 18.00 -2.93
C GLN A 45 -13.19 17.70 -2.96
N THR A 46 -13.99 18.57 -2.34
CA THR A 46 -15.44 18.46 -2.32
C THR A 46 -16.07 19.63 -3.06
N GLY A 47 -17.13 19.33 -3.80
CA GLY A 47 -18.00 20.34 -4.39
C GLY A 47 -19.26 20.52 -3.56
N GLU A 48 -20.22 21.26 -4.11
CA GLU A 48 -21.55 21.47 -3.50
C GLU A 48 -22.28 20.14 -3.21
N GLU A 49 -22.05 19.11 -4.05
CA GLU A 49 -22.61 17.76 -3.88
C GLU A 49 -21.83 16.88 -2.87
N GLY A 50 -20.76 17.41 -2.26
CA GLY A 50 -19.92 16.68 -1.30
C GLY A 50 -18.73 15.95 -1.94
N MET A 51 -18.40 14.75 -1.41
CA MET A 51 -17.27 13.95 -1.91
C MET A 51 -17.60 13.34 -3.28
N PRO A 52 -16.63 13.29 -4.22
CA PRO A 52 -16.82 12.62 -5.50
C PRO A 52 -17.26 11.17 -5.33
N LEU A 53 -18.24 10.73 -6.14
CA LEU A 53 -18.71 9.35 -6.13
C LEU A 53 -17.57 8.34 -6.41
N SER A 54 -16.56 8.74 -7.19
CA SER A 54 -15.35 7.94 -7.41
C SER A 54 -14.63 7.65 -6.11
N THR A 55 -14.44 8.65 -5.24
CA THR A 55 -13.80 8.49 -3.93
C THR A 55 -14.59 7.56 -3.03
N ILE A 56 -15.91 7.75 -2.96
CA ILE A 56 -16.78 6.91 -2.14
C ILE A 56 -16.71 5.45 -2.60
N ARG A 57 -16.76 5.22 -3.91
CA ARG A 57 -16.66 3.88 -4.49
C ARG A 57 -15.32 3.22 -4.20
N GLU A 58 -14.21 3.94 -4.27
CA GLU A 58 -12.90 3.38 -3.96
C GLU A 58 -12.74 2.98 -2.51
N VAL A 59 -13.17 3.85 -1.58
CA VAL A 59 -13.21 3.51 -0.16
C VAL A 59 -14.11 2.30 0.09
N ALA A 60 -15.26 2.21 -0.58
CA ALA A 60 -16.15 1.07 -0.47
C ALA A 60 -15.51 -0.23 -0.98
N VAL A 61 -14.78 -0.19 -2.10
CA VAL A 61 -14.02 -1.34 -2.61
C VAL A 61 -12.95 -1.79 -1.61
N LEU A 62 -12.18 -0.85 -1.02
CA LEU A 62 -11.19 -1.20 0.00
C LEU A 62 -11.83 -1.85 1.23
N ARG A 63 -12.98 -1.33 1.67
CA ARG A 63 -13.78 -1.92 2.77
C ARG A 63 -14.31 -3.31 2.41
N GLN A 64 -14.70 -3.53 1.16
CA GLN A 64 -15.13 -4.84 0.69
C GLN A 64 -13.97 -5.84 0.65
N LEU A 65 -12.79 -5.44 0.17
CA LEU A 65 -11.63 -6.31 0.13
C LEU A 65 -11.19 -6.76 1.53
N GLU A 66 -11.34 -5.89 2.53
CA GLU A 66 -11.04 -6.22 3.93
C GLU A 66 -11.81 -7.44 4.44
N THR A 67 -13.05 -7.69 3.98
CA THR A 67 -13.86 -8.81 4.49
C THR A 67 -13.30 -10.19 4.14
N TYR A 68 -12.37 -10.25 3.18
CA TYR A 68 -11.72 -11.49 2.77
C TYR A 68 -10.46 -11.81 3.56
N GLU A 69 -9.91 -10.83 4.29
CA GLU A 69 -8.69 -10.98 5.10
C GLU A 69 -7.52 -11.66 4.37
N HIS A 70 -7.34 -11.34 3.08
CA HIS A 70 -6.35 -12.01 2.24
C HIS A 70 -4.93 -11.81 2.80
N PRO A 71 -4.12 -12.88 2.99
CA PRO A 71 -2.83 -12.79 3.66
C PRO A 71 -1.84 -11.85 2.97
N ASN A 72 -1.92 -11.78 1.63
CA ASN A 72 -1.00 -10.97 0.81
C ASN A 72 -1.52 -9.59 0.39
N VAL A 73 -2.52 -9.06 1.09
CA VAL A 73 -3.04 -7.71 0.88
C VAL A 73 -3.13 -7.02 2.24
N VAL A 74 -2.69 -5.75 2.31
CA VAL A 74 -2.75 -4.99 3.57
C VAL A 74 -4.21 -4.75 3.96
N ARG A 75 -4.49 -4.92 5.24
CA ARG A 75 -5.84 -4.77 5.79
C ARG A 75 -6.22 -3.31 6.02
N LEU A 76 -7.47 -2.95 5.71
CA LEU A 76 -8.06 -1.64 6.03
C LEU A 76 -8.96 -1.78 7.26
N PHE A 77 -8.43 -1.47 8.44
CA PHE A 77 -9.18 -1.56 9.68
C PHE A 77 -10.26 -0.49 9.78
N ASP A 78 -9.94 0.76 9.45
CA ASP A 78 -10.88 1.86 9.64
C ASP A 78 -10.74 3.01 8.63
N VAL A 79 -11.78 3.85 8.55
CA VAL A 79 -11.87 5.04 7.71
C VAL A 79 -12.55 6.10 8.54
N CYS A 80 -11.78 7.10 8.94
CA CYS A 80 -12.23 8.16 9.82
C CYS A 80 -12.28 9.48 9.05
N THR A 81 -13.39 10.21 9.15
CA THR A 81 -13.48 11.59 8.66
C THR A 81 -12.95 12.53 9.73
N VAL A 82 -11.87 13.26 9.43
CA VAL A 82 -11.20 14.16 10.39
C VAL A 82 -11.86 15.53 10.43
N SER A 83 -12.19 16.04 9.26
CA SER A 83 -12.86 17.33 9.09
C SER A 83 -13.49 17.41 7.72
N ARG A 84 -14.63 18.08 7.64
CA ARG A 84 -15.30 18.43 6.39
C ARG A 84 -15.44 19.94 6.32
N THR A 85 -15.12 20.49 5.16
CA THR A 85 -15.38 21.89 4.79
C THR A 85 -16.15 21.88 3.48
N ASP A 86 -16.61 23.04 3.02
CA ASP A 86 -17.32 23.14 1.74
C ASP A 86 -16.42 22.75 0.55
N ARG A 87 -15.09 22.90 0.69
CA ARG A 87 -14.11 22.70 -0.40
C ARG A 87 -13.29 21.42 -0.30
N GLU A 88 -13.14 20.88 0.91
CA GLU A 88 -12.39 19.65 1.12
C GLU A 88 -12.94 18.78 2.27
N THR A 89 -12.79 17.47 2.10
CA THR A 89 -12.94 16.47 3.16
C THR A 89 -11.60 15.81 3.44
N LYS A 90 -11.22 15.77 4.71
CA LYS A 90 -9.99 15.10 5.18
C LYS A 90 -10.37 13.74 5.73
N LEU A 91 -9.85 12.69 5.12
CA LEU A 91 -10.01 11.31 5.54
C LEU A 91 -8.71 10.80 6.16
N THR A 92 -8.83 9.92 7.14
CA THR A 92 -7.74 9.09 7.64
C THR A 92 -8.14 7.63 7.41
N LEU A 93 -7.38 6.97 6.54
CA LEU A 93 -7.49 5.52 6.32
C LEU A 93 -6.55 4.84 7.32
N VAL A 94 -7.06 3.88 8.06
CA VAL A 94 -6.33 3.15 9.10
C VAL A 94 -6.02 1.75 8.58
N PHE A 95 -4.76 1.53 8.21
CA PHE A 95 -4.28 0.27 7.68
C PHE A 95 -3.53 -0.55 8.72
N GLU A 96 -3.43 -1.85 8.46
CA GLU A 96 -2.42 -2.71 9.07
C GLU A 96 -1.02 -2.10 8.91
N HIS A 97 -0.25 -2.11 10.00
CA HIS A 97 1.15 -1.70 9.96
C HIS A 97 2.04 -2.92 9.70
N VAL A 98 2.93 -2.80 8.72
CA VAL A 98 4.00 -3.75 8.44
C VAL A 98 5.33 -3.00 8.57
N ASP A 99 6.32 -3.63 9.20
CA ASP A 99 7.53 -2.94 9.68
C ASP A 99 8.46 -2.45 8.58
N GLN A 100 8.45 -3.06 7.40
CA GLN A 100 9.34 -2.70 6.30
C GLN A 100 8.73 -2.97 4.93
N ASP A 101 9.22 -2.22 3.95
CA ASP A 101 8.95 -2.48 2.54
C ASP A 101 10.01 -3.42 1.93
N LEU A 102 9.75 -3.86 0.70
CA LEU A 102 10.64 -4.76 -0.02
C LEU A 102 12.00 -4.09 -0.33
N THR A 103 12.04 -2.77 -0.51
CA THR A 103 13.29 -2.02 -0.70
C THR A 103 14.20 -2.22 0.50
N THR A 104 13.69 -1.93 1.69
CA THR A 104 14.38 -2.03 2.97
C THR A 104 14.76 -3.48 3.28
N TYR A 105 13.88 -4.44 2.95
CA TYR A 105 14.17 -5.87 3.12
C TYR A 105 15.39 -6.30 2.27
N LEU A 106 15.43 -5.89 1.00
CA LEU A 106 16.52 -6.23 0.08
C LEU A 106 17.84 -5.55 0.47
N GLU A 107 17.80 -4.31 0.97
CA GLU A 107 18.99 -3.59 1.44
C GLU A 107 19.63 -4.22 2.67
N LYS A 108 18.83 -4.86 3.53
CA LYS A 108 19.30 -5.56 4.73
C LYS A 108 19.75 -7.00 4.46
N ALA A 109 19.57 -7.51 3.25
CA ALA A 109 19.93 -8.88 2.93
C ALA A 109 21.45 -9.06 3.03
N PRO A 110 21.95 -10.06 3.77
CA PRO A 110 23.38 -10.34 3.87
C PRO A 110 23.93 -10.84 2.53
N ASP A 111 25.22 -10.66 2.28
CA ASP A 111 25.89 -11.27 1.13
C ASP A 111 25.72 -12.81 1.15
N PRO A 112 25.42 -13.48 0.02
CA PRO A 112 25.37 -12.96 -1.36
C PRO A 112 24.01 -12.35 -1.79
N GLY A 113 23.06 -12.22 -0.87
CA GLY A 113 21.72 -11.69 -1.10
C GLY A 113 20.63 -12.61 -0.56
N VAL A 114 19.38 -12.36 -0.98
CA VAL A 114 18.23 -13.19 -0.60
C VAL A 114 18.33 -14.57 -1.26
N PRO A 115 18.14 -15.68 -0.52
CA PRO A 115 18.19 -17.03 -1.09
C PRO A 115 17.16 -17.23 -2.22
N PRO A 116 17.48 -18.04 -3.26
CA PRO A 116 16.56 -18.29 -4.38
C PRO A 116 15.21 -18.87 -3.97
N GLU A 117 15.17 -19.72 -2.95
CA GLU A 117 13.89 -20.29 -2.46
C GLU A 117 13.03 -19.23 -1.76
N THR A 118 13.65 -18.30 -1.03
CA THR A 118 12.94 -17.15 -0.44
C THR A 118 12.41 -16.22 -1.54
N ILE A 119 13.19 -15.98 -2.59
CA ILE A 119 12.73 -15.23 -3.76
C ILE A 119 11.50 -15.90 -4.39
N LYS A 120 11.55 -17.22 -4.61
CA LYS A 120 10.44 -17.99 -5.18
C LYS A 120 9.18 -17.88 -4.32
N ASP A 121 9.32 -18.02 -3.01
CA ASP A 121 8.22 -17.91 -2.07
C ASP A 121 7.61 -16.49 -2.05
N MET A 122 8.45 -15.45 -1.96
CA MET A 122 7.99 -14.05 -2.03
C MET A 122 7.24 -13.77 -3.33
N MET A 123 7.72 -14.32 -4.45
CA MET A 123 7.06 -14.16 -5.75
C MET A 123 5.73 -14.89 -5.82
N TYR A 124 5.64 -16.10 -5.26
CA TYR A 124 4.40 -16.85 -5.16
C TYR A 124 3.35 -16.04 -4.36
N GLN A 125 3.73 -15.55 -3.19
CA GLN A 125 2.88 -14.71 -2.35
C GLN A 125 2.45 -13.40 -3.04
N LEU A 126 3.36 -12.74 -3.77
CA LEU A 126 3.06 -11.54 -4.55
C LEU A 126 1.98 -11.82 -5.61
N LEU A 127 2.13 -12.92 -6.35
CA LEU A 127 1.19 -13.34 -7.39
C LEU A 127 -0.17 -13.73 -6.79
N GLN A 128 -0.21 -14.38 -5.63
CA GLN A 128 -1.46 -14.63 -4.91
C GLN A 128 -2.19 -13.34 -4.54
N GLY A 129 -1.48 -12.34 -4.02
CA GLY A 129 -2.07 -11.03 -3.72
C GLY A 129 -2.60 -10.32 -4.97
N LEU A 130 -1.86 -10.38 -6.09
CA LEU A 130 -2.28 -9.76 -7.36
C LEU A 130 -3.49 -10.48 -7.97
N ASP A 131 -3.49 -11.81 -7.96
CA ASP A 131 -4.62 -12.62 -8.43
C ASP A 131 -5.89 -12.33 -7.63
N PHE A 132 -5.77 -12.23 -6.30
CA PHE A 132 -6.86 -11.80 -5.44
C PHE A 132 -7.39 -10.41 -5.82
N LEU A 133 -6.51 -9.40 -6.00
CA LEU A 133 -6.96 -8.07 -6.42
C LEU A 133 -7.66 -8.11 -7.79
N HIS A 134 -7.10 -8.84 -8.75
CA HIS A 134 -7.63 -8.95 -10.11
C HIS A 134 -8.98 -9.68 -10.17
N SER A 135 -9.17 -10.74 -9.39
CA SER A 135 -10.46 -11.44 -9.28
C SER A 135 -11.57 -10.53 -8.73
N HIS A 136 -11.20 -9.51 -7.96
CA HIS A 136 -12.10 -8.46 -7.45
C HIS A 136 -12.11 -7.19 -8.30
N ARG A 137 -11.61 -7.27 -9.55
CA ARG A 137 -11.56 -6.16 -10.54
C ARG A 137 -10.77 -4.94 -10.08
N VAL A 138 -9.81 -5.14 -9.17
CA VAL A 138 -8.88 -4.11 -8.71
C VAL A 138 -7.54 -4.30 -9.40
N VAL A 139 -7.12 -3.26 -10.12
CA VAL A 139 -5.77 -3.21 -10.71
C VAL A 139 -4.91 -2.30 -9.83
N HIS A 140 -3.76 -2.80 -9.37
CA HIS A 140 -2.90 -2.06 -8.44
C HIS A 140 -2.33 -0.75 -9.03
N ARG A 141 -1.87 -0.79 -10.30
CA ARG A 141 -1.36 0.35 -11.11
C ARG A 141 -0.09 1.07 -10.63
N ASP A 142 0.34 0.89 -9.39
CA ASP A 142 1.57 1.46 -8.83
C ASP A 142 2.38 0.36 -8.12
N LEU A 143 2.63 -0.75 -8.82
CA LEU A 143 3.39 -1.85 -8.25
C LEU A 143 4.88 -1.51 -8.31
N LYS A 144 5.48 -1.30 -7.14
CA LYS A 144 6.90 -0.98 -6.93
C LYS A 144 7.35 -1.52 -5.57
N PRO A 145 8.66 -1.73 -5.34
CA PRO A 145 9.16 -2.29 -4.07
C PRO A 145 8.69 -1.55 -2.81
N GLN A 146 8.46 -0.24 -2.88
CA GLN A 146 7.96 0.57 -1.76
C GLN A 146 6.49 0.27 -1.38
N ASN A 147 5.71 -0.28 -2.31
CA ASN A 147 4.31 -0.66 -2.09
C ASN A 147 4.13 -2.16 -1.83
N ILE A 148 5.24 -2.91 -1.76
CA ILE A 148 5.27 -4.32 -1.39
C ILE A 148 5.86 -4.40 0.01
N LEU A 149 5.03 -4.71 1.00
CA LEU A 149 5.45 -4.78 2.39
C LEU A 149 5.88 -6.19 2.76
N VAL A 150 6.85 -6.32 3.67
CA VAL A 150 7.39 -7.60 4.12
C VAL A 150 7.30 -7.67 5.64
N THR A 151 6.54 -8.62 6.17
CA THR A 151 6.47 -8.83 7.62
C THR A 151 7.77 -9.43 8.14
N SER A 152 7.99 -9.37 9.47
CA SER A 152 9.12 -10.05 10.12
C SER A 152 9.12 -11.57 9.90
N GLY A 153 7.95 -12.16 9.64
CA GLY A 153 7.80 -13.58 9.29
C GLY A 153 8.02 -13.89 7.80
N GLY A 154 8.41 -12.91 6.98
CA GLY A 154 8.62 -13.11 5.53
C GLY A 154 7.34 -13.13 4.69
N GLN A 155 6.20 -12.70 5.25
CA GLN A 155 4.95 -12.61 4.49
C GLN A 155 4.91 -11.34 3.64
N ILE A 156 4.57 -11.47 2.36
CA ILE A 156 4.37 -10.33 1.44
C ILE A 156 2.96 -9.78 1.63
N LYS A 157 2.83 -8.45 1.70
CA LYS A 157 1.54 -7.74 1.70
C LYS A 157 1.56 -6.60 0.69
N LEU A 158 0.62 -6.62 -0.27
CA LEU A 158 0.42 -5.52 -1.21
C LEU A 158 -0.23 -4.34 -0.50
N ALA A 159 0.34 -3.14 -0.68
CA ALA A 159 -0.16 -1.89 -0.12
C ALA A 159 -0.45 -0.86 -1.22
N ASP A 160 -1.13 0.24 -0.88
CA ASP A 160 -1.35 1.37 -1.79
C ASP A 160 -2.08 1.02 -3.11
N PHE A 161 -2.90 -0.01 -3.11
CA PHE A 161 -3.83 -0.35 -4.20
C PHE A 161 -5.16 0.40 -4.08
N GLY A 162 -5.95 0.41 -5.16
CA GLY A 162 -7.37 0.78 -5.11
C GLY A 162 -7.70 2.26 -4.91
N LEU A 163 -6.70 3.13 -4.76
CA LEU A 163 -6.89 4.57 -4.64
C LEU A 163 -6.63 5.34 -5.97
N ALA A 164 -6.26 4.62 -7.04
CA ALA A 164 -5.78 5.17 -8.31
C ALA A 164 -6.76 6.10 -9.07
N ARG A 165 -8.07 6.12 -8.78
CA ARG A 165 -9.04 7.06 -9.37
C ARG A 165 -9.51 8.15 -8.40
N ILE A 166 -9.34 8.04 -7.09
CA ILE A 166 -9.26 9.21 -6.18
C ILE A 166 -8.14 10.15 -6.65
N TYR A 167 -7.17 9.59 -7.37
CA TYR A 167 -5.92 10.21 -7.79
C TYR A 167 -5.90 10.77 -9.22
N SER A 168 -7.06 10.86 -9.90
CA SER A 168 -7.12 11.24 -11.32
C SER A 168 -6.94 12.75 -11.55
N PHE A 169 -5.69 13.17 -11.72
CA PHE A 169 -5.34 14.08 -12.83
C PHE A 169 -3.97 13.81 -13.48
N GLN A 170 -3.14 12.88 -12.98
CA GLN A 170 -1.77 12.75 -13.52
C GLN A 170 -1.09 11.38 -13.39
N MET A 171 -1.84 10.27 -13.41
CA MET A 171 -1.20 8.95 -13.54
C MET A 171 -1.27 8.47 -14.98
N ALA A 172 -0.15 8.61 -15.69
CA ALA A 172 0.11 7.81 -16.87
C ALA A 172 0.06 6.33 -16.49
N LEU A 173 -0.63 5.53 -17.30
CA LEU A 173 -0.66 4.08 -17.16
C LEU A 173 0.76 3.55 -17.38
N THR A 174 1.53 3.32 -16.32
CA THR A 174 2.64 2.38 -16.39
C THR A 174 2.03 0.99 -16.28
N SER A 175 1.77 0.38 -17.44
CA SER A 175 1.53 -1.05 -17.55
C SER A 175 2.61 -1.78 -16.75
N VAL A 176 2.24 -2.86 -16.05
CA VAL A 176 3.20 -3.73 -15.31
C VAL A 176 4.40 -4.11 -16.21
N VAL A 177 4.15 -4.27 -17.51
CA VAL A 177 5.14 -4.48 -18.57
C VAL A 177 6.20 -3.36 -18.66
N SER A 178 5.82 -2.09 -18.47
CA SER A 178 6.72 -0.94 -18.61
C SER A 178 7.74 -0.84 -17.48
N TYR A 179 7.41 -1.29 -16.26
CA TYR A 179 8.38 -1.36 -15.16
C TYR A 179 9.35 -2.53 -15.36
N ILE A 180 8.83 -3.69 -15.81
CA ILE A 180 9.62 -4.87 -16.19
C ILE A 180 10.68 -4.53 -17.26
N VAL A 181 10.34 -3.68 -18.23
CA VAL A 181 11.26 -3.29 -19.32
C VAL A 181 12.25 -2.20 -18.91
N ARG A 182 11.89 -1.26 -18.02
CA ARG A 182 12.77 -0.12 -17.64
C ARG A 182 13.78 -0.44 -16.52
N ALA A 183 13.59 -1.52 -15.77
CA ALA A 183 14.51 -1.92 -14.69
C ALA A 183 15.86 -2.45 -15.18
N SER A 184 16.08 -2.54 -16.50
CA SER A 184 17.34 -3.03 -17.08
C SER A 184 18.50 -2.02 -17.03
N GLU A 185 18.28 -0.74 -16.74
CA GLU A 185 19.31 0.27 -17.06
C GLU A 185 20.05 1.01 -15.93
N HIS A 186 19.61 1.11 -14.66
CA HIS A 186 20.37 1.93 -13.67
C HIS A 186 20.38 1.38 -12.23
N SER A 187 21.50 1.62 -11.52
CA SER A 187 21.74 1.48 -10.06
C SER A 187 21.95 0.08 -9.43
N ARG A 188 22.81 0.02 -8.38
CA ARG A 188 23.31 -1.20 -7.70
C ARG A 188 22.24 -1.89 -6.81
N ALA A 189 21.32 -1.12 -6.22
CA ALA A 189 20.14 -1.66 -5.52
C ALA A 189 19.11 -2.23 -6.52
N GLN A 190 19.05 -1.63 -7.71
CA GLN A 190 18.25 -2.13 -8.82
C GLN A 190 18.82 -3.43 -9.36
N LYS A 191 20.12 -3.71 -9.30
CA LYS A 191 20.68 -4.99 -9.77
C LYS A 191 20.06 -6.21 -9.08
N HIS A 192 19.81 -6.16 -7.77
CA HIS A 192 19.17 -7.26 -7.04
C HIS A 192 17.69 -7.39 -7.37
N CYS A 193 17.00 -6.25 -7.49
CA CYS A 193 15.61 -6.21 -7.96
C CYS A 193 15.52 -6.77 -9.39
N SER A 194 16.36 -6.30 -10.30
CA SER A 194 16.49 -6.78 -11.67
C SER A 194 16.96 -8.23 -11.74
N GLN A 195 17.69 -8.77 -10.75
CA GLN A 195 18.03 -10.19 -10.67
C GLN A 195 16.82 -11.03 -10.29
N LEU A 196 16.04 -10.59 -9.29
CA LEU A 196 14.71 -11.13 -8.99
C LEU A 196 13.83 -11.11 -10.26
N TRP A 197 13.78 -9.97 -10.97
CA TRP A 197 12.95 -9.81 -12.17
C TRP A 197 13.47 -10.55 -13.42
N LEU A 198 14.78 -10.69 -13.60
CA LEU A 198 15.40 -11.45 -14.70
C LEU A 198 15.25 -12.97 -14.51
N GLN A 199 15.19 -13.45 -13.27
CA GLN A 199 14.86 -14.85 -12.99
C GLN A 199 13.39 -15.16 -13.30
N LEU A 200 12.49 -14.18 -13.15
CA LEU A 200 11.07 -14.29 -13.55
C LEU A 200 10.87 -14.45 -15.06
N ALA A 201 11.68 -13.79 -15.88
CA ALA A 201 11.56 -13.87 -17.34
C ALA A 201 12.10 -15.17 -17.95
N LYS A 202 12.86 -15.97 -17.18
CA LYS A 202 13.52 -17.20 -17.66
C LYS A 202 12.80 -18.49 -17.25
N THR A 203 11.73 -18.40 -16.46
CA THR A 203 10.99 -19.55 -15.92
C THR A 203 9.56 -19.68 -16.45
N THR A 204 9.20 -18.86 -17.45
CA THR A 204 8.08 -19.08 -18.40
C THR A 204 8.65 -19.44 -19.76
#